data_AF-A0A8R7V4H8-F1
#
_entry.id   AF-A0A8R7V4H8-F1
#
_cell.length_a   1.000
_cell.length_b   1.000
_cell.length_c   1.000
_cell.angle_alpha   90.00
_cell.angle_beta   90.00
_cell.angle_gamma   90.00
#
_symmetry.space_group_name_H-M   'P 1'
#
loop_
_entity.id
_entity.type
_entity.pdbx_description
1 polymer ?
#
loop_
_entity_poly.entity_id
_entity_poly.type
_entity_poly.pdbx_seq_one_letter_code
_entity_poly.pdbx_strand_id
1 'polypeptide(L)'
;MGLTDKDIVALSGGHSLGKAHPERSGFDGAWTRDPLKFDNSYFLELLKGESEGLLKLPTDKALLDDPEFRRYVELYAKDEDAFFKDYAESHKKLSELGFTPRISGAASTKSDVSTAVVLAQSAVGVAVAAAVVIAGYLYEASKRSK
;
A
#
# COMPACT_ATOMS: atom_id res chain seq x y z
N MET A 1 0.64 -18.93 -9.39
CA MET A 1 1.12 -17.54 -9.50
C MET A 1 2.01 -17.08 -8.33
N GLY A 2 2.17 -17.86 -7.24
CA GLY A 2 3.01 -17.43 -6.10
C GLY A 2 2.40 -16.30 -5.28
N LEU A 3 1.09 -16.10 -5.40
CA LEU A 3 0.30 -15.11 -4.66
C LEU A 3 -0.24 -15.76 -3.38
N THR A 4 -0.23 -15.00 -2.29
CA THR A 4 -0.75 -15.39 -0.97
C THR A 4 -2.26 -15.12 -0.88
N ASP A 5 -2.89 -15.60 0.19
CA ASP A 5 -4.32 -15.35 0.46
C ASP A 5 -4.63 -13.84 0.55
N LYS A 6 -3.74 -13.07 1.18
CA LYS A 6 -3.79 -11.60 1.19
C LYS A 6 -3.79 -11.03 -0.23
N ASP A 7 -2.88 -11.52 -1.08
CA ASP A 7 -2.74 -11.06 -2.46
C ASP A 7 -4.02 -11.35 -3.26
N ILE A 8 -4.61 -12.54 -3.09
CA ILE A 8 -5.85 -12.94 -3.76
C ILE A 8 -6.97 -11.96 -3.40
N VAL A 9 -7.24 -11.77 -2.11
CA VAL A 9 -8.36 -10.92 -1.66
C VAL A 9 -8.12 -9.45 -2.01
N ALA A 10 -6.89 -8.94 -1.85
CA ALA A 10 -6.57 -7.57 -2.24
C ALA A 10 -6.83 -7.36 -3.73
N LEU A 11 -6.29 -8.23 -4.60
CA LEU A 11 -6.43 -8.10 -6.05
C LEU A 11 -7.88 -8.25 -6.53
N SER A 12 -8.70 -9.06 -5.86
CA SER A 12 -10.16 -9.11 -6.11
C SER A 12 -10.84 -7.75 -5.91
N GLY A 13 -10.31 -6.90 -5.03
CA GLY A 13 -10.74 -5.51 -4.87
C GLY A 13 -10.62 -4.65 -6.13
N GLY A 14 -9.90 -5.10 -7.16
CA GLY A 14 -9.90 -4.49 -8.49
C GLY A 14 -11.30 -4.41 -9.12
N HIS A 15 -12.24 -5.26 -8.70
CA HIS A 15 -13.66 -5.17 -9.07
C HIS A 15 -14.37 -3.92 -8.54
N SER A 16 -13.71 -3.08 -7.71
CA SER A 16 -14.20 -1.71 -7.44
C SER A 16 -14.34 -0.87 -8.71
N LEU A 17 -13.63 -1.23 -9.79
CA LEU A 17 -13.66 -0.55 -11.08
C LEU A 17 -14.35 -1.37 -12.17
N GLY A 18 -15.13 -0.69 -13.00
CA GLY A 18 -15.75 -1.24 -14.20
C GLY A 18 -16.97 -2.12 -13.92
N LYS A 19 -17.28 -2.98 -14.89
CA LYS A 19 -18.44 -3.88 -14.86
C LYS A 19 -18.21 -5.10 -15.74
N ALA A 20 -18.98 -6.16 -15.49
CA ALA A 20 -19.06 -7.28 -16.41
C ALA A 20 -19.96 -6.95 -17.62
N HIS A 21 -19.78 -7.74 -18.67
CA HIS A 21 -20.41 -7.57 -19.97
C HIS A 21 -20.81 -8.93 -20.53
N PRO A 22 -22.09 -9.18 -20.86
CA PRO A 22 -22.58 -10.47 -21.33
C PRO A 22 -21.81 -10.99 -22.54
N GLU A 23 -21.48 -10.11 -23.48
CA GLU A 23 -20.76 -10.44 -24.71
C GLU A 23 -19.29 -10.81 -24.49
N ARG A 24 -18.74 -10.56 -23.29
CA ARG A 24 -17.34 -10.86 -22.94
C ARG A 24 -17.21 -12.05 -22.00
N SER A 25 -18.03 -12.09 -20.95
CA SER A 25 -17.91 -13.10 -19.89
C SER A 25 -19.20 -13.87 -19.60
N GLY A 26 -20.33 -13.49 -20.21
CA GLY A 26 -21.64 -14.06 -19.89
C GLY A 26 -22.29 -13.50 -18.61
N PHE A 27 -21.64 -12.56 -17.92
CA PHE A 27 -22.16 -11.85 -16.73
C PHE A 27 -22.46 -10.38 -17.06
N ASP A 28 -23.40 -9.77 -16.33
CA ASP A 28 -23.78 -8.36 -16.51
C ASP A 28 -23.74 -7.60 -15.17
N GLY A 29 -23.37 -6.32 -15.23
CA GLY A 29 -23.45 -5.40 -14.09
C GLY A 29 -22.12 -5.04 -13.43
N ALA A 30 -22.14 -3.93 -12.69
CA ALA A 30 -21.02 -3.44 -11.89
C ALA A 30 -21.06 -4.04 -10.48
N TRP A 31 -19.90 -4.14 -9.82
CA TRP A 31 -19.84 -4.59 -8.42
C TRP A 31 -20.13 -3.47 -7.42
N THR A 32 -19.93 -2.21 -7.82
CA THR A 32 -20.08 -1.03 -6.96
C THR A 32 -21.05 -0.03 -7.58
N ARG A 33 -21.56 0.89 -6.75
CA ARG A 33 -22.49 1.95 -7.20
C ARG A 33 -21.79 3.01 -8.06
N ASP A 34 -20.50 3.24 -7.81
CA ASP A 34 -19.65 4.12 -8.60
C ASP A 34 -18.49 3.32 -9.22
N PRO A 35 -18.70 2.71 -10.40
CA PRO A 35 -17.71 1.82 -11.02
C PRO A 35 -16.50 2.56 -11.62
N LEU A 36 -16.43 3.88 -11.49
CA LEU A 36 -15.29 4.69 -11.94
C LEU A 36 -14.42 5.16 -10.78
N LYS A 37 -14.79 4.81 -9.54
CA LYS A 37 -14.06 5.16 -8.33
C LYS A 37 -13.35 3.92 -7.78
N PHE A 38 -12.05 4.07 -7.52
CA PHE A 38 -11.28 3.05 -6.82
C PHE A 38 -11.32 3.37 -5.32
N ASP A 39 -12.05 2.55 -4.58
CA ASP A 39 -12.24 2.65 -3.13
C ASP A 39 -12.52 1.27 -2.54
N ASN A 40 -12.83 1.17 -1.24
CA ASN A 40 -13.13 -0.11 -0.60
C ASN A 40 -14.60 -0.57 -0.75
N SER A 41 -15.41 0.10 -1.57
CA SER A 41 -16.85 -0.19 -1.67
C SER A 41 -17.17 -1.59 -2.16
N TYR A 42 -16.29 -2.22 -2.94
CA TYR A 42 -16.39 -3.63 -3.31
C TYR A 42 -16.53 -4.54 -2.07
N PHE A 43 -15.66 -4.39 -1.07
CA PHE A 43 -15.70 -5.22 0.13
C PHE A 43 -16.92 -4.89 1.01
N LEU A 44 -17.31 -3.61 1.08
CA LEU A 44 -18.53 -3.18 1.77
C LEU A 44 -19.77 -3.82 1.15
N GLU A 45 -19.90 -3.78 -0.18
CA GLU A 45 -21.01 -4.39 -0.90
C GLU A 45 -20.99 -5.91 -0.84
N LEU A 46 -19.80 -6.53 -0.79
CA LEU A 46 -19.66 -7.97 -0.64
C LEU A 46 -20.22 -8.45 0.71
N LEU A 47 -19.88 -7.76 1.81
CA LEU A 47 -20.39 -8.10 3.16
C LEU A 47 -21.89 -7.85 3.34
N LYS A 48 -22.50 -6.95 2.55
CA LYS A 48 -23.95 -6.71 2.57
C LYS A 48 -24.78 -7.85 1.99
N GLY A 49 -24.17 -8.78 1.23
CA GLY A 49 -24.90 -9.83 0.51
C GLY A 49 -25.54 -9.30 -0.78
N GLU A 50 -26.61 -9.92 -1.26
CA GLU A 50 -27.24 -9.53 -2.54
C GLU A 50 -27.79 -8.08 -2.48
N SER A 51 -27.39 -7.25 -3.45
CA SER A 51 -27.81 -5.85 -3.58
C SER A 51 -28.44 -5.64 -4.96
N GLU A 52 -29.60 -5.00 -5.02
CA GLU A 52 -30.28 -4.76 -6.31
C GLU A 52 -29.39 -3.98 -7.28
N GLY A 53 -29.23 -4.51 -8.49
CA GLY A 53 -28.45 -3.90 -9.58
C GLY A 53 -26.93 -4.00 -9.44
N LEU A 54 -26.41 -4.73 -8.44
CA LEU A 54 -24.98 -4.98 -8.29
C LEU A 54 -24.64 -6.44 -8.52
N LEU A 55 -23.55 -6.67 -9.24
CA LEU A 55 -23.03 -7.98 -9.56
C LEU A 55 -22.24 -8.57 -8.38
N LYS A 56 -22.43 -9.87 -8.15
CA LYS A 56 -21.58 -10.72 -7.31
C LYS A 56 -21.36 -12.04 -8.01
N LEU A 57 -20.16 -12.27 -8.51
CA LEU A 57 -19.78 -13.55 -9.11
C LEU A 57 -19.68 -14.64 -8.05
N PRO A 58 -19.78 -15.92 -8.43
CA PRO A 58 -19.47 -17.03 -7.53
C PRO A 58 -18.07 -16.91 -6.89
N THR A 59 -17.09 -16.38 -7.63
CA THR A 59 -15.73 -16.16 -7.11
C THR A 59 -15.63 -15.02 -6.10
N ASP A 60 -16.48 -13.99 -6.20
CA ASP A 60 -16.53 -12.93 -5.18
C ASP A 60 -17.12 -13.51 -3.87
N LYS A 61 -18.18 -14.32 -3.99
CA LYS A 61 -18.82 -14.97 -2.84
C LYS A 61 -17.88 -15.94 -2.13
N ALA A 62 -17.05 -16.65 -2.88
CA ALA A 62 -16.05 -17.57 -2.32
C ALA A 62 -15.06 -16.88 -1.36
N LEU A 63 -14.84 -15.56 -1.48
CA LEU A 63 -14.01 -14.80 -0.54
C LEU A 63 -14.62 -14.71 0.87
N LEU A 64 -15.94 -14.94 1.00
CA LEU A 64 -16.66 -14.94 2.27
C LEU A 64 -16.80 -16.34 2.88
N ASP A 65 -16.70 -17.39 2.05
CA ASP A 65 -16.87 -18.79 2.44
C ASP A 65 -15.62 -19.34 3.12
N ASP A 66 -14.43 -18.89 2.69
CA ASP A 66 -13.15 -19.26 3.30
C ASP A 66 -12.80 -18.33 4.48
N PRO A 67 -12.54 -18.87 5.69
CA PRO A 67 -12.24 -18.04 6.87
C PRO A 67 -10.98 -17.18 6.75
N GLU A 68 -9.93 -17.66 6.07
CA GLU A 68 -8.69 -16.91 5.91
C GLU A 68 -8.88 -15.75 4.93
N PHE A 69 -9.62 -15.97 3.83
CA PHE A 69 -10.00 -14.89 2.92
C PHE A 69 -10.93 -13.88 3.59
N ARG A 70 -11.93 -14.36 4.31
CA ARG A 70 -12.94 -13.52 4.95
C ARG A 70 -12.32 -12.49 5.89
N ARG A 71 -11.27 -12.87 6.63
CA ARG A 71 -10.54 -11.95 7.50
C ARG A 71 -10.01 -10.73 6.73
N TYR A 72 -9.49 -10.90 5.52
CA TYR A 72 -9.02 -9.80 4.69
C TYR A 72 -10.17 -8.99 4.10
N VAL A 73 -11.29 -9.63 3.73
CA VAL A 73 -12.50 -8.92 3.29
C VAL A 73 -13.01 -8.00 4.39
N GLU A 74 -13.10 -8.50 5.62
CA GLU A 74 -13.54 -7.72 6.79
C GLU A 74 -12.54 -6.60 7.15
N LEU A 75 -11.24 -6.86 7.02
CA LEU A 75 -10.20 -5.84 7.19
C LEU A 75 -10.37 -4.70 6.18
N TYR A 76 -10.44 -5.01 4.88
CA TYR A 76 -10.50 -4.01 3.83
C TYR A 76 -11.83 -3.25 3.80
N ALA A 77 -12.92 -3.89 4.18
CA ALA A 77 -14.20 -3.22 4.38
C ALA A 77 -14.15 -2.19 5.52
N LYS A 78 -13.38 -2.46 6.58
CA LYS A 78 -13.24 -1.57 7.74
C LYS A 78 -12.18 -0.48 7.54
N ASP A 79 -11.12 -0.79 6.80
CA ASP A 79 -9.92 0.03 6.67
C ASP A 79 -9.49 0.12 5.20
N GLU A 80 -9.86 1.24 4.57
CA GLU A 80 -9.53 1.52 3.17
C GLU A 80 -8.02 1.76 2.95
N ASP A 81 -7.33 2.33 3.94
CA ASP A 81 -5.88 2.57 3.84
C ASP A 81 -5.12 1.24 3.84
N ALA A 82 -5.55 0.27 4.66
CA ALA A 82 -5.04 -1.09 4.63
C ALA A 82 -5.26 -1.75 3.27
N PHE A 83 -6.46 -1.59 2.70
CA PHE A 83 -6.76 -2.08 1.35
C PHE A 83 -5.83 -1.48 0.30
N PHE A 84 -5.69 -0.15 0.26
CA PHE A 84 -4.85 0.51 -0.73
C PHE A 84 -3.38 0.11 -0.62
N LYS A 85 -2.88 0.00 0.61
CA LYS A 85 -1.51 -0.45 0.86
C LYS A 85 -1.28 -1.86 0.32
N ASP A 86 -2.14 -2.80 0.68
CA ASP A 86 -1.96 -4.20 0.27
C ASP A 86 -2.26 -4.39 -1.22
N TYR A 87 -3.24 -3.67 -1.80
CA TYR A 87 -3.49 -3.68 -3.23
C TYR A 87 -2.28 -3.19 -4.04
N ALA A 88 -1.63 -2.10 -3.62
CA ALA A 88 -0.45 -1.60 -4.29
C ALA A 88 0.71 -2.62 -4.28
N GLU A 89 0.97 -3.25 -3.13
CA GLU A 89 1.98 -4.30 -2.99
C GLU A 89 1.65 -5.50 -3.90
N SER A 90 0.42 -6.01 -3.85
CA SER A 90 -0.01 -7.20 -4.59
C SER A 90 -0.13 -6.94 -6.09
N HIS A 91 -0.60 -5.76 -6.52
CA HIS A 91 -0.69 -5.39 -7.93
C HIS A 91 0.70 -5.25 -8.56
N LYS A 92 1.66 -4.66 -7.85
CA LYS A 92 3.06 -4.63 -8.30
C LYS A 92 3.58 -6.06 -8.50
N LYS A 93 3.42 -6.91 -7.48
CA LYS A 93 3.84 -8.31 -7.53
C LYS A 93 3.23 -9.03 -8.73
N LEU A 94 1.93 -8.85 -8.98
CA LEU A 94 1.22 -9.40 -10.16
C LEU A 94 1.82 -8.88 -11.47
N SER A 95 2.08 -7.57 -11.58
CA SER A 95 2.58 -6.94 -12.81
C SER A 95 4.01 -7.38 -13.19
N GLU A 96 4.81 -7.79 -12.21
CA GLU A 96 6.19 -8.25 -12.41
C GLU A 96 6.29 -9.78 -12.52
N LEU A 97 5.19 -10.53 -12.43
CA LEU A 97 5.21 -12.00 -12.54
C LEU A 97 5.78 -12.45 -13.90
N GLY A 98 6.79 -13.32 -13.84
CA GLY A 98 7.47 -13.83 -15.04
C GLY A 98 8.46 -12.85 -15.67
N PHE A 99 8.61 -11.63 -15.12
CA PHE A 99 9.63 -10.70 -15.55
C PHE A 99 10.94 -10.99 -14.82
N THR A 100 11.98 -11.33 -15.58
CA THR A 100 13.36 -11.31 -15.08
C THR A 100 14.02 -10.02 -15.55
N PRO A 101 14.34 -9.08 -14.64
CA PRO A 101 15.08 -7.89 -15.03
C PRO A 101 16.39 -8.33 -15.68
N ARG A 102 16.70 -7.78 -16.86
CA ARG A 102 18.04 -7.93 -17.41
C ARG A 102 18.97 -7.22 -16.43
N ILE A 103 19.74 -7.99 -15.66
CA ILE A 103 20.90 -7.45 -14.95
C ILE A 103 21.86 -7.04 -16.07
N SER A 104 21.80 -5.77 -16.45
CA SER A 104 22.85 -5.13 -17.25
C SER A 104 24.16 -5.43 -16.52
N GLY A 105 25.04 -6.22 -17.14
CA GLY A 105 26.29 -6.62 -16.52
C GLY A 105 27.05 -5.40 -15.97
N ALA A 106 27.60 -5.55 -14.76
CA ALA A 106 28.61 -4.66 -14.18
C ALA A 106 28.24 -3.16 -14.15
N ALA A 107 27.23 -2.79 -13.36
CA ALA A 107 27.28 -1.50 -12.66
C ALA A 107 27.85 -1.77 -11.26
N SER A 108 29.15 -1.50 -11.14
CA SER A 108 29.90 -1.18 -9.92
C SER A 108 29.10 -1.30 -8.62
N THR A 109 29.56 -2.18 -7.73
CA THR A 109 29.43 -2.01 -6.28
C THR A 109 29.97 -0.62 -5.91
N LYS A 110 29.16 0.43 -6.06
CA LYS A 110 29.25 1.57 -5.15
C LYS A 110 28.52 1.11 -3.91
N SER A 111 29.32 0.47 -3.06
CA SER A 111 29.14 0.40 -1.62
C SER A 111 28.01 1.29 -1.14
N ASP A 112 26.97 0.68 -0.61
CA ASP A 112 26.04 1.35 0.30
C ASP A 112 26.86 2.27 1.20
N VAL A 113 26.67 3.58 1.06
CA VAL A 113 27.09 4.52 2.08
C VAL A 113 26.34 4.07 3.32
N SER A 114 27.06 3.37 4.20
CA SER A 114 26.54 2.78 5.41
C SER A 114 25.60 3.76 6.09
N THR A 115 24.39 3.30 6.43
CA THR A 115 23.39 4.05 7.22
C THR A 115 24.00 4.67 8.49
N ALA A 116 25.12 4.12 8.98
CA ALA A 116 25.92 4.71 10.05
C ALA A 116 26.54 6.08 9.70
N VAL A 117 26.93 6.33 8.46
CA VAL A 117 27.51 7.61 8.00
C VAL A 117 26.44 8.71 7.99
N VAL A 118 25.21 8.40 7.60
CA VAL A 118 24.10 9.37 7.62
C VAL A 118 23.68 9.70 9.05
N LEU A 119 23.65 8.71 9.95
CA LEU A 119 23.41 8.93 11.38
C LEU A 119 24.55 9.71 12.05
N ALA A 120 25.81 9.43 11.70
CA ALA A 120 26.96 10.17 12.24
C ALA A 120 26.97 11.63 11.77
N GLN A 121 26.67 11.89 10.48
CA GLN A 121 26.64 13.25 9.95
C GLN A 121 25.50 14.09 10.54
N SER A 122 24.33 13.51 10.80
CA SER A 122 23.20 14.21 11.43
C SER A 122 23.45 14.51 12.91
N ALA A 123 24.06 13.59 13.66
CA ALA A 123 24.40 13.82 15.07
C ALA A 123 25.45 14.93 15.26
N VAL A 124 26.44 15.03 14.37
CA VAL A 124 27.45 16.10 14.41
C VAL A 124 26.81 17.47 14.15
N GLY A 125 25.87 17.57 13.19
CA GLY A 125 25.16 18.82 12.90
C GLY A 125 24.39 19.37 14.10
N VAL A 126 23.71 18.51 14.85
CA VAL A 126 22.95 18.88 16.06
C VAL A 126 23.89 19.34 17.19
N ALA A 127 25.01 18.64 17.40
CA ALA A 127 25.97 18.98 18.44
C ALA A 127 26.65 20.35 18.20
N VAL A 128 26.99 20.65 16.94
CA VAL A 128 27.59 21.95 16.57
C VAL A 128 26.59 23.08 16.78
N ALA A 129 25.33 22.91 16.37
CA ALA A 129 24.30 23.92 16.58
C ALA A 129 24.08 24.21 18.08
N ALA A 130 24.00 23.17 18.92
CA ALA A 130 23.87 23.33 20.37
C ALA A 130 25.07 24.06 20.99
N ALA A 131 26.31 23.71 20.60
CA ALA A 131 27.51 24.34 21.12
C ALA A 131 27.60 25.83 20.76
N VAL A 132 27.22 26.21 19.54
CA VAL A 132 27.20 27.62 19.11
C VAL A 132 26.16 28.42 19.89
N VAL A 133 24.98 27.85 20.15
CA VAL A 133 23.94 28.50 20.97
C VAL A 133 24.41 28.69 22.42
N ILE A 134 25.02 27.66 23.01
CA ILE A 134 25.52 27.73 24.39
C ILE A 134 26.66 28.74 24.50
N ALA A 135 27.63 28.70 23.58
CA ALA A 135 28.75 29.66 23.57
C ALA A 135 28.27 31.10 23.35
N GLY A 136 27.28 31.31 22.48
CA GLY A 136 26.65 32.62 22.27
C GLY A 136 25.94 33.13 23.53
N TYR A 137 25.23 32.25 24.24
CA TYR A 137 24.58 32.59 25.51
C TYR A 137 25.60 32.95 26.60
N LEU A 138 26.66 32.16 26.75
CA LEU A 138 27.74 32.42 27.72
C LEU A 138 28.50 33.71 27.40
N TYR A 139 28.74 34.00 26.11
CA TYR A 139 29.35 35.25 25.69
C TYR A 139 28.49 36.46 26.06
N GLU A 140 27.19 36.43 25.75
CA GLU A 140 26.24 37.49 26.11
C GLU A 140 26.09 37.64 27.63
N ALA A 141 26.05 36.55 28.39
CA ALA A 141 26.03 36.59 29.85
C ALA A 141 27.30 37.23 30.44
N SER A 142 28.48 36.90 29.89
CA SER A 142 29.75 37.49 30.34
C SER A 142 29.88 38.97 30.00
N LYS A 143 29.33 39.40 28.85
CA LYS A 143 29.28 40.79 28.42
C LYS A 143 28.36 41.64 29.30
N ARG A 144 27.27 41.06 29.80
CA ARG A 144 26.34 41.73 30.73
C ARG A 144 26.82 41.77 32.18
N SER A 145 27.88 41.01 32.50
CA SER A 145 28.48 40.94 33.84
C SER A 145 29.73 41.84 34.00
N LYS A 146 30.09 42.60 32.97
CA LYS A 146 31.10 43.67 32.99
C LYS A 146 30.41 45.02 32.82
#